data_AF-A0A957WBH0-F1
#
_entry.id   AF-A0A957WBH0-F1
#
_cell.length_a   1.000
_cell.length_b   1.000
_cell.length_c   1.000
_cell.angle_alpha   90.00
_cell.angle_beta   90.00
_cell.angle_gamma   90.00
#
_symmetry.space_group_name_H-M   'P 1'
#
loop_
_entity.id
_entity.type
_entity.pdbx_description
1 polymer ?
#
loop_
_entity_poly.entity_id
_entity_poly.type
_entity_poly.pdbx_seq_one_letter_code
_entity_poly.pdbx_strand_id
1 'polypeptide(L)'
;MLLFAGVLGGIETGWTLDIYYGDGHALLPFTLTGLSLIVVSFSSILLAVNLITTVHTMRAGDVTWSQLPLFVWSIYIASLMVLIGTPVLIVAVLLLLTETWLNIGIFAPALGGDPILYQHLFWFYGNQMTFAIGLPAVGIILEIVATFARRPVFGAKLIPMAFAAIAYLGVVSWSIQIFPGSLPGSLAVLSSFFSMLMSLPIAMIAVSLILTFYRADLKLDSPMWFVFGSLGLIFVGVASGLILSVLVLADQLHNTYFVAAHVNYAVTAVLMAGLAGLHFWWPKVTGYTYPEGLAKLAACVLFVGANLAFLVQFVIGYLGLPQGAQSYPPNLMGWQIASTLGGTIMLMGTMLVGAYLLWSVVFNRQTAANPWHATGLVWKSR
;
A
#
# COMPACT_ATOMS: atom_id res chain seq x y z
N MET A 1 -20.21 -12.45 0.70
CA MET A 1 -20.37 -12.38 -0.76
C MET A 1 -19.06 -12.73 -1.47
N LEU A 2 -17.96 -12.00 -1.24
CA LEU A 2 -16.66 -12.30 -1.85
C LEU A 2 -16.14 -13.73 -1.58
N LEU A 3 -16.17 -14.19 -0.32
CA LEU A 3 -15.78 -15.58 0.01
C LEU A 3 -16.66 -16.62 -0.71
N PHE A 4 -17.95 -16.33 -0.88
CA PHE A 4 -18.88 -17.19 -1.59
C PHE A 4 -18.59 -17.20 -3.11
N ALA A 5 -18.23 -16.06 -3.69
CA ALA A 5 -17.74 -15.99 -5.07
C ALA A 5 -16.49 -16.85 -5.27
N GLY A 6 -15.56 -16.85 -4.31
CA GLY A 6 -14.39 -17.73 -4.32
C GLY A 6 -14.73 -19.21 -4.30
N VAL A 7 -15.72 -19.62 -3.49
CA VAL A 7 -16.21 -21.02 -3.47
C VAL A 7 -16.85 -21.42 -4.81
N LEU A 8 -17.46 -20.46 -5.52
CA LEU A 8 -18.09 -20.68 -6.83
C LEU A 8 -17.11 -20.63 -8.01
N GLY A 9 -15.80 -20.67 -7.76
CA GLY A 9 -14.76 -20.66 -8.81
C GLY A 9 -14.04 -19.32 -8.99
N GLY A 10 -14.45 -18.27 -8.28
CA GLY A 10 -13.78 -16.97 -8.30
C GLY A 10 -13.98 -16.19 -9.60
N ILE A 11 -13.03 -15.30 -9.89
CA ILE A 11 -13.02 -14.46 -11.10
C ILE A 11 -11.71 -14.68 -11.86
N GLU A 12 -11.78 -14.64 -13.19
CA GLU A 12 -10.62 -14.81 -14.08
C GLU A 12 -10.05 -13.47 -14.58
N THR A 13 -10.72 -12.36 -14.23
CA THR A 13 -10.45 -11.01 -14.73
C THR A 13 -9.39 -10.25 -13.92
N GLY A 14 -8.71 -10.95 -13.01
CA GLY A 14 -7.75 -10.37 -12.06
C GLY A 14 -8.39 -9.40 -11.06
N TRP A 15 -7.56 -8.79 -10.22
CA TRP A 15 -8.03 -7.83 -9.21
C TRP A 15 -8.50 -6.50 -9.81
N THR A 16 -8.10 -6.21 -11.06
CA THR A 16 -8.51 -5.02 -11.81
C THR A 16 -9.89 -5.15 -12.44
N LEU A 17 -10.49 -6.35 -12.45
CA LEU A 17 -11.77 -6.65 -13.09
C LEU A 17 -11.85 -6.22 -14.56
N ASP A 18 -10.71 -6.21 -15.27
CA ASP A 18 -10.69 -5.85 -16.68
C ASP A 18 -11.23 -7.03 -17.50
N ILE A 19 -12.52 -6.99 -17.82
CA ILE A 19 -13.23 -8.10 -18.47
C ILE A 19 -12.94 -8.24 -19.95
N TYR A 20 -12.20 -7.30 -20.55
CA TYR A 20 -11.94 -7.27 -22.00
C TYR A 20 -10.60 -7.89 -22.40
N TYR A 21 -9.85 -8.40 -21.42
CA TYR A 21 -8.60 -9.14 -21.61
C TYR A 21 -8.69 -10.63 -21.26
N GLY A 22 -9.90 -11.17 -21.01
CA GLY A 22 -10.10 -12.58 -20.63
C GLY A 22 -11.22 -13.26 -21.41
N ASP A 23 -11.13 -14.59 -21.54
CA ASP A 23 -12.23 -15.45 -22.01
C ASP A 23 -13.37 -15.43 -20.98
N GLY A 24 -14.62 -15.60 -21.43
CA GLY A 24 -15.84 -15.28 -20.69
C GLY A 24 -15.86 -15.59 -19.19
N HIS A 25 -16.33 -14.64 -18.39
CA HIS A 25 -16.40 -14.75 -16.93
C HIS A 25 -17.74 -15.36 -16.47
N ALA A 26 -17.69 -16.19 -15.42
CA ALA A 26 -18.90 -16.69 -14.79
C ALA A 26 -19.71 -15.53 -14.20
N LEU A 27 -20.93 -15.34 -14.72
CA LEU A 27 -21.80 -14.19 -14.39
C LEU A 27 -22.05 -14.03 -12.88
N LEU A 28 -22.30 -15.13 -12.18
CA LEU A 28 -22.63 -15.10 -10.76
C LEU A 28 -21.43 -14.73 -9.86
N PRO A 29 -20.26 -15.42 -9.92
CA PRO A 29 -19.06 -15.01 -9.19
C PRO A 29 -18.61 -13.57 -9.48
N PHE A 30 -18.70 -13.15 -10.74
CA PHE A 30 -18.37 -11.79 -11.15
C PHE A 30 -19.30 -10.75 -10.50
N THR A 31 -20.61 -10.99 -10.57
CA THR A 31 -21.62 -10.13 -9.94
C THR A 31 -21.43 -10.03 -8.42
N LEU A 32 -21.20 -11.17 -7.76
CA LEU A 32 -20.95 -11.21 -6.32
C LEU A 32 -19.68 -10.45 -5.92
N THR A 33 -18.65 -10.49 -6.76
CA THR A 33 -17.41 -9.74 -6.55
C THR A 33 -17.65 -8.25 -6.70
N GLY A 34 -18.31 -7.81 -7.77
CA GLY A 34 -18.67 -6.40 -7.99
C GLY A 34 -19.54 -5.84 -6.86
N LEU A 35 -20.58 -6.57 -6.43
CA LEU A 35 -21.41 -6.17 -5.29
C LEU A 35 -20.61 -6.09 -3.98
N SER A 36 -19.67 -7.02 -3.77
CA SER A 36 -18.79 -6.99 -2.59
C SER A 36 -17.91 -5.73 -2.57
N LEU A 37 -17.35 -5.36 -3.72
CA LEU A 37 -16.55 -4.14 -3.86
C LEU A 37 -17.40 -2.90 -3.55
N ILE A 38 -18.61 -2.80 -4.09
CA ILE A 38 -19.52 -1.68 -3.82
C ILE A 38 -19.77 -1.54 -2.31
N VAL A 39 -20.07 -2.64 -1.61
CA VAL A 39 -20.32 -2.62 -0.15
C VAL A 39 -19.08 -2.16 0.62
N VAL A 40 -17.90 -2.69 0.30
CA VAL A 40 -16.64 -2.30 0.94
C VAL A 40 -16.29 -0.84 0.63
N SER A 41 -16.56 -0.37 -0.58
CA SER A 41 -16.38 1.02 -0.99
C SER A 41 -17.24 1.98 -0.17
N PHE A 42 -18.53 1.68 0.04
CA PHE A 42 -19.38 2.48 0.93
C PHE A 42 -18.87 2.48 2.37
N SER A 43 -18.47 1.32 2.90
CA SER A 43 -17.87 1.23 4.25
C SER A 43 -16.62 2.12 4.37
N SER A 44 -15.79 2.16 3.32
CA SER A 44 -14.56 2.94 3.30
C SER A 44 -14.83 4.45 3.24
N ILE A 45 -15.84 4.88 2.48
CA ILE A 45 -16.31 6.27 2.45
C ILE A 45 -16.82 6.69 3.83
N LEU A 46 -17.65 5.87 4.48
CA LEU A 46 -18.16 6.17 5.82
C LEU A 46 -17.02 6.29 6.85
N LEU A 47 -16.04 5.40 6.79
CA LEU A 47 -14.85 5.48 7.63
C LEU A 47 -14.05 6.77 7.38
N ALA A 48 -13.84 7.13 6.11
CA ALA A 48 -13.12 8.35 5.75
C ALA A 48 -13.83 9.61 6.28
N VAL A 49 -15.16 9.72 6.09
CA VAL A 49 -15.95 10.84 6.62
C VAL A 49 -15.89 10.88 8.14
N ASN A 50 -15.98 9.72 8.82
CA ASN A 50 -15.86 9.65 10.28
C ASN A 50 -14.49 10.13 10.78
N LEU A 51 -13.40 9.74 10.12
CA LEU A 51 -12.05 10.17 10.51
C LEU A 51 -11.83 11.66 10.23
N ILE A 52 -12.29 12.17 9.08
CA ILE A 52 -12.23 13.59 8.75
C ILE A 52 -12.98 14.41 9.80
N THR A 53 -14.24 14.06 10.05
CA THR A 53 -15.08 14.78 11.02
C THR A 53 -14.47 14.74 12.41
N THR A 54 -13.99 13.59 12.87
CA THR A 54 -13.29 13.44 14.16
C THR A 54 -12.09 14.38 14.29
N VAL A 55 -11.24 14.46 13.26
CA VAL A 55 -10.07 15.38 13.26
C VAL A 55 -10.51 16.84 13.28
N HIS A 56 -11.62 17.20 12.64
CA HIS A 56 -12.11 18.59 12.64
C HIS A 56 -12.81 18.99 13.94
N THR A 57 -13.67 18.13 14.48
CA THR A 57 -14.64 18.51 15.53
C THR A 57 -14.34 17.93 16.92
N MET A 58 -13.53 16.88 17.02
CA MET A 58 -13.26 16.17 18.29
C MET A 58 -11.81 16.31 18.79
N ARG A 59 -11.06 17.29 18.28
CA ARG A 59 -9.75 17.63 18.85
C ARG A 59 -9.92 18.25 20.25
N ALA A 60 -8.96 17.98 21.13
CA ALA A 60 -8.86 18.71 22.39
C ALA A 60 -8.72 20.21 22.10
N GLY A 61 -9.42 21.06 22.86
CA GLY A 61 -9.60 22.48 22.55
C GLY A 61 -8.31 23.31 22.51
N ASP A 62 -7.23 22.80 23.10
CA ASP A 62 -5.88 23.38 23.14
C ASP A 62 -4.96 22.91 22.00
N VAL A 63 -5.37 21.90 21.22
CA VAL A 63 -4.56 21.31 20.15
C VAL A 63 -4.84 21.99 18.81
N THR A 64 -3.89 22.79 18.34
CA THR A 64 -3.93 23.41 17.01
C THR A 64 -3.54 22.44 15.89
N TRP A 65 -3.84 22.77 14.62
CA TRP A 65 -3.44 21.98 13.45
C TRP A 65 -1.93 21.69 13.37
N SER A 66 -1.10 22.67 13.75
CA SER A 66 0.36 22.51 13.73
C SER A 66 0.91 21.58 14.80
N GLN A 67 0.10 21.25 15.82
CA GLN A 67 0.45 20.39 16.94
C GLN A 67 -0.09 18.97 16.77
N LEU A 68 -0.83 18.69 15.70
CA LEU A 68 -1.32 17.33 15.43
C LEU A 68 -0.15 16.38 15.17
N PRO A 69 -0.19 15.14 15.73
CA PRO A 69 0.78 14.11 15.40
C PRO A 69 0.82 13.84 13.89
N LEU A 70 2.01 13.53 13.37
CA LEU A 70 2.20 13.25 11.94
C LEU A 70 1.38 12.04 11.48
N PHE A 71 1.18 11.06 12.37
CA PHE A 71 0.28 9.95 12.12
C PHE A 71 -1.18 10.40 11.88
N VAL A 72 -1.68 11.35 12.67
CA VAL A 72 -3.04 11.90 12.49
C VAL A 72 -3.15 12.68 11.18
N TRP A 73 -2.13 13.48 10.82
CA TRP A 73 -2.06 14.13 9.51
C TRP A 73 -2.10 13.13 8.36
N SER A 74 -1.36 12.02 8.48
CA SER A 74 -1.32 10.99 7.45
C SER A 74 -2.69 10.31 7.23
N ILE A 75 -3.40 10.00 8.32
CA ILE A 75 -4.76 9.43 8.26
C ILE A 75 -5.75 10.44 7.69
N TYR A 76 -5.65 11.70 8.10
CA TYR A 76 -6.53 12.77 7.60
C TYR A 76 -6.43 12.91 6.09
N ILE A 77 -5.21 12.99 5.55
CA ILE A 77 -4.97 13.13 4.11
C ILE A 77 -5.36 11.85 3.37
N ALA A 78 -5.02 10.67 3.89
CA ALA A 78 -5.49 9.40 3.34
C ALA A 78 -7.02 9.32 3.25
N SER A 79 -7.73 9.79 4.27
CA SER A 79 -9.20 9.83 4.29
C SER A 79 -9.76 10.73 3.21
N LEU A 80 -9.13 11.88 2.93
CA LEU A 80 -9.51 12.75 1.81
C LEU A 80 -9.33 12.04 0.46
N MET A 81 -8.24 11.31 0.27
CA MET A 81 -7.99 10.55 -0.97
C MET A 81 -9.02 9.45 -1.17
N VAL A 82 -9.38 8.72 -0.10
CA VAL A 82 -10.46 7.71 -0.13
C VAL A 82 -11.79 8.36 -0.51
N LEU A 83 -12.12 9.52 0.06
CA LEU A 83 -13.37 10.23 -0.22
C LEU A 83 -13.48 10.69 -1.68
N ILE A 84 -12.36 11.07 -2.30
CA ILE A 84 -12.32 11.50 -3.71
C ILE A 84 -12.31 10.32 -4.68
N GLY A 85 -11.48 9.29 -4.43
CA GLY A 85 -11.26 8.20 -5.38
C GLY A 85 -12.34 7.11 -5.34
N THR A 86 -12.82 6.75 -4.15
CA THR A 86 -13.70 5.58 -3.96
C THR A 86 -15.07 5.71 -4.66
N PRO A 87 -15.71 6.89 -4.74
CA PRO A 87 -16.93 7.04 -5.52
C PRO A 87 -16.76 6.67 -7.00
N VAL A 88 -15.59 6.94 -7.58
CA VAL A 88 -15.30 6.61 -8.99
C VAL A 88 -15.23 5.10 -9.19
N LEU A 89 -14.67 4.35 -8.23
CA LEU A 89 -14.69 2.88 -8.27
C LEU A 89 -16.13 2.34 -8.24
N ILE A 90 -17.00 2.90 -7.39
CA ILE A 90 -18.41 2.47 -7.31
C ILE A 90 -19.07 2.65 -8.67
N VAL A 91 -18.87 3.81 -9.32
CA VAL A 91 -19.42 4.07 -10.66
C VAL A 91 -18.85 3.09 -11.68
N ALA A 92 -17.53 2.88 -11.70
CA ALA A 92 -16.88 1.96 -12.64
C ALA A 92 -17.45 0.53 -12.53
N VAL A 93 -17.57 0.01 -11.30
CA VAL A 93 -18.12 -1.32 -11.04
C VAL A 93 -19.61 -1.38 -11.36
N LEU A 94 -20.39 -0.35 -11.05
CA LEU A 94 -21.81 -0.30 -11.41
C LEU A 94 -22.02 -0.31 -12.93
N LEU A 95 -21.25 0.46 -13.68
CA LEU A 95 -21.30 0.47 -15.15
C LEU A 95 -20.92 -0.90 -15.70
N LEU A 96 -19.88 -1.53 -15.14
CA LEU A 96 -19.43 -2.85 -15.54
C LEU A 96 -20.50 -3.92 -15.31
N LEU A 97 -21.13 -3.92 -14.13
CA LEU A 97 -22.25 -4.81 -13.82
C LEU A 97 -23.46 -4.53 -14.72
N THR A 98 -23.77 -3.26 -14.98
CA THR A 98 -24.90 -2.86 -15.84
C THR A 98 -24.69 -3.35 -17.27
N GLU A 99 -23.50 -3.16 -17.82
CA GLU A 99 -23.10 -3.69 -19.12
C GLU A 99 -23.22 -5.22 -19.17
N THR A 100 -22.71 -5.91 -18.15
CA THR A 100 -22.75 -7.38 -18.10
C THR A 100 -24.18 -7.93 -18.05
N TRP A 101 -25.08 -7.28 -17.30
CA TRP A 101 -26.46 -7.75 -17.11
C TRP A 101 -27.43 -7.29 -18.20
N LEU A 102 -27.25 -6.08 -18.74
CA LEU A 102 -28.14 -5.50 -19.75
C LEU A 102 -27.60 -5.64 -21.17
N ASN A 103 -26.37 -6.14 -21.34
CA ASN A 103 -25.69 -6.29 -22.62
C ASN A 103 -25.66 -4.99 -23.45
N ILE A 104 -25.32 -3.88 -22.79
CA ILE A 104 -25.16 -2.55 -23.39
C ILE A 104 -23.68 -2.20 -23.56
N GLY A 105 -23.31 -1.53 -24.66
CA GLY A 105 -21.91 -1.16 -24.91
C GLY A 105 -21.52 0.13 -24.18
N ILE A 106 -20.80 0.00 -23.06
CA ILE A 106 -20.12 1.11 -22.38
C ILE A 106 -18.61 0.97 -22.57
N PHE A 107 -18.08 -0.20 -22.25
CA PHE A 107 -16.65 -0.52 -22.33
C PHE A 107 -16.34 -1.61 -23.38
N ALA A 108 -17.24 -2.56 -23.67
CA ALA A 108 -17.00 -3.61 -24.66
C ALA A 108 -16.85 -3.05 -26.09
N PRO A 109 -15.70 -3.26 -26.75
CA PRO A 109 -15.54 -2.90 -28.16
C PRO A 109 -16.57 -3.57 -29.08
N ALA A 110 -16.94 -4.82 -28.76
CA ALA A 110 -17.92 -5.60 -29.52
C ALA A 110 -19.33 -4.97 -29.55
N LEU A 111 -19.63 -4.13 -28.56
CA LEU A 111 -20.90 -3.40 -28.43
C LEU A 111 -20.73 -1.90 -28.75
N GLY A 112 -19.56 -1.48 -29.24
CA GLY A 112 -19.25 -0.08 -29.55
C GLY A 112 -18.75 0.76 -28.38
N GLY A 113 -18.41 0.14 -27.25
CA GLY A 113 -17.84 0.78 -26.07
C GLY A 113 -16.32 1.02 -26.15
N ASP A 114 -15.77 1.70 -25.15
CA ASP A 114 -14.35 2.02 -25.03
C ASP A 114 -13.70 1.32 -23.80
N PRO A 115 -12.81 0.34 -23.99
CA PRO A 115 -12.17 -0.36 -22.88
C PRO A 115 -11.17 0.53 -22.13
N ILE A 116 -10.60 1.55 -22.78
CA ILE A 116 -9.65 2.48 -22.16
C ILE A 116 -10.38 3.38 -21.15
N LEU A 117 -11.66 3.68 -21.39
CA LEU A 117 -12.51 4.41 -20.44
C LEU A 117 -12.58 3.69 -19.09
N TYR A 118 -12.73 2.36 -19.09
CA TYR A 118 -12.71 1.57 -17.85
C TYR A 118 -11.38 1.75 -17.12
N GLN A 119 -10.26 1.67 -17.85
CA GLN A 119 -8.92 1.84 -17.26
C GLN A 119 -8.74 3.24 -16.66
N HIS A 120 -9.25 4.30 -17.29
CA HIS A 120 -9.24 5.64 -16.69
C HIS A 120 -10.00 5.70 -15.37
N LEU A 121 -11.20 5.12 -15.30
CA LEU A 121 -12.02 5.13 -14.08
C LEU A 121 -11.38 4.29 -12.97
N PHE A 122 -10.94 3.07 -13.30
CA PHE A 122 -10.32 2.16 -12.35
C PHE A 122 -9.02 2.74 -11.81
N TRP A 123 -8.13 3.22 -12.68
CA TRP A 123 -6.83 3.73 -12.25
C TRP A 123 -6.90 5.09 -11.60
N PHE A 124 -7.92 5.92 -11.89
CA PHE A 124 -8.18 7.12 -11.10
C PHE A 124 -8.33 6.75 -9.62
N TYR A 125 -9.15 5.73 -9.31
CA TYR A 125 -9.25 5.18 -7.96
C TYR A 125 -7.96 4.48 -7.51
N GLY A 126 -7.44 3.53 -8.30
CA GLY A 126 -6.34 2.66 -7.90
C GLY A 126 -5.06 3.42 -7.55
N ASN A 127 -4.76 4.48 -8.32
CA ASN A 127 -3.63 5.35 -8.04
C ASN A 127 -3.83 6.11 -6.72
N GLN A 128 -5.03 6.65 -6.46
CA GLN A 128 -5.33 7.27 -5.15
C GLN A 128 -5.16 6.28 -4.00
N MET A 129 -5.72 5.08 -4.16
CA MET A 129 -5.78 4.10 -3.09
C MET A 129 -4.38 3.65 -2.67
N THR A 130 -3.46 3.52 -3.62
CA THR A 130 -2.05 3.17 -3.35
C THR A 130 -1.38 4.18 -2.42
N PHE A 131 -1.63 5.47 -2.62
CA PHE A 131 -1.12 6.51 -1.71
C PHE A 131 -1.91 6.60 -0.41
N ALA A 132 -3.23 6.36 -0.45
CA ALA A 132 -4.08 6.35 0.73
C ALA A 132 -3.68 5.25 1.74
N ILE A 133 -3.16 4.11 1.28
CA ILE A 133 -2.57 3.08 2.16
C ILE A 133 -1.12 3.38 2.54
N GLY A 134 -0.36 4.03 1.66
CA GLY A 134 1.05 4.37 1.88
C GLY A 134 1.25 5.48 2.92
N LEU A 135 0.42 6.52 2.90
CA LEU A 135 0.54 7.65 3.82
C LEU A 135 0.42 7.23 5.30
N PRO A 136 -0.60 6.46 5.73
CA PRO A 136 -0.67 5.97 7.10
C PRO A 136 0.53 5.12 7.50
N ALA A 137 1.05 4.27 6.60
CA ALA A 137 2.27 3.51 6.85
C ALA A 137 3.47 4.41 7.16
N VAL A 138 3.67 5.49 6.39
CA VAL A 138 4.70 6.50 6.67
C VAL A 138 4.41 7.23 7.98
N GLY A 139 3.15 7.55 8.28
CA GLY A 139 2.76 8.13 9.57
C GLY A 139 3.13 7.26 10.77
N ILE A 140 2.94 5.95 10.67
CA ILE A 140 3.35 4.97 11.69
C ILE A 140 4.87 4.99 11.86
N ILE A 141 5.62 4.94 10.75
CA ILE A 141 7.09 5.02 10.78
C ILE A 141 7.54 6.27 11.51
N LEU A 142 6.98 7.44 11.18
CA LEU A 142 7.36 8.72 11.78
C LEU A 142 7.11 8.75 13.29
N GLU A 143 5.98 8.20 13.75
CA GLU A 143 5.64 8.12 15.18
C GLU A 143 6.60 7.20 15.96
N ILE A 144 6.91 6.03 15.39
CA ILE A 144 7.85 5.06 15.98
C ILE A 144 9.25 5.67 15.99
N VAL A 145 9.71 6.26 14.89
CA VAL A 145 11.02 6.89 14.80
C VAL A 145 11.17 8.00 15.84
N ALA A 146 10.18 8.90 15.96
CA ALA A 146 10.22 9.95 16.97
C ALA A 146 10.33 9.39 18.40
N THR A 147 9.58 8.32 18.69
CA THR A 147 9.54 7.68 20.00
C THR A 147 10.88 7.04 20.39
N PHE A 148 11.43 6.22 19.50
CA PHE A 148 12.63 5.43 19.78
C PHE A 148 13.94 6.19 19.53
N ALA A 149 13.92 7.26 18.72
CA ALA A 149 15.04 8.20 18.59
C ALA A 149 15.08 9.26 19.70
N ARG A 150 14.05 9.31 20.56
CA ARG A 150 13.92 10.26 21.68
C ARG A 150 13.99 11.72 21.27
N ARG A 151 13.49 12.04 20.08
CA ARG A 151 13.49 13.41 19.54
C ARG A 151 12.36 13.62 18.55
N PRO A 152 11.89 14.87 18.38
CA PRO A 152 10.93 15.19 17.34
C PRO A 152 11.51 14.90 15.95
N VAL A 153 10.63 14.55 15.01
CA VAL A 153 11.01 14.40 13.60
C VAL A 153 11.53 15.74 13.06
N PHE A 154 12.70 15.68 12.43
CA PHE A 154 13.29 16.84 11.77
C PHE A 154 12.37 17.37 10.68
N GLY A 155 12.10 18.68 10.67
CA GLY A 155 11.22 19.29 9.68
C GLY A 155 9.74 18.87 9.79
N ALA A 156 9.26 18.42 10.96
CA ALA A 156 7.88 17.95 11.16
C ALA A 156 6.80 18.89 10.58
N LYS A 157 7.01 20.21 10.61
CA LYS A 157 6.06 21.19 10.05
C LYS A 157 5.91 21.12 8.52
N LEU A 158 6.91 20.60 7.80
CA LEU A 158 6.89 20.47 6.33
C LEU A 158 6.25 19.16 5.87
N ILE A 159 6.21 18.13 6.74
CA ILE A 159 5.72 16.80 6.39
C ILE A 159 4.23 16.79 6.00
N PRO A 160 3.32 17.51 6.68
CA PRO A 160 1.93 17.62 6.22
C PRO A 160 1.81 18.21 4.81
N MET A 161 2.69 19.14 4.41
CA MET A 161 2.72 19.66 3.05
C MET A 161 3.22 18.61 2.06
N ALA A 162 4.20 17.79 2.44
CA ALA A 162 4.65 16.66 1.61
C ALA A 162 3.53 15.63 1.41
N PHE A 163 2.76 15.31 2.45
CA PHE A 163 1.59 14.44 2.34
C PHE A 163 0.51 15.03 1.42
N ALA A 164 0.22 16.33 1.53
CA ALA A 164 -0.73 17.01 0.65
C ALA A 164 -0.27 17.03 -0.80
N ALA A 165 1.04 17.24 -1.04
CA ALA A 165 1.64 17.16 -2.36
C ALA A 165 1.52 15.74 -2.95
N ILE A 166 1.78 14.70 -2.15
CA ILE A 166 1.60 13.30 -2.58
C ILE A 166 0.14 13.04 -2.97
N ALA A 167 -0.82 13.51 -2.15
CA ALA A 167 -2.23 13.35 -2.45
C ALA A 167 -2.62 14.04 -3.77
N TYR A 168 -2.22 15.29 -3.95
CA TYR A 168 -2.49 16.05 -5.17
C TYR A 168 -1.85 15.40 -6.41
N LEU A 169 -0.55 15.06 -6.33
CA LEU A 169 0.18 14.43 -7.43
C LEU A 169 -0.40 13.05 -7.76
N GLY A 170 -0.92 12.33 -6.76
CA GLY A 170 -1.64 11.08 -6.98
C GLY A 170 -2.87 11.31 -7.87
N VAL A 171 -3.65 12.37 -7.62
CA VAL A 171 -4.87 12.69 -8.42
C VAL A 171 -4.53 12.96 -9.87
N VAL A 172 -3.45 13.68 -10.15
CA VAL A 172 -3.13 14.12 -11.53
C VAL A 172 -2.25 13.14 -12.32
N SER A 173 -1.73 12.08 -11.69
CA SER A 173 -0.80 11.13 -12.34
C SER A 173 -1.42 9.76 -12.67
N TRP A 174 -2.72 9.55 -12.45
CA TRP A 174 -3.33 8.21 -12.52
C TRP A 174 -3.10 7.47 -13.84
N SER A 175 -3.03 8.19 -14.97
CA SER A 175 -2.88 7.54 -16.27
C SER A 175 -1.50 6.91 -16.50
N ILE A 176 -0.53 7.12 -15.59
CA ILE A 176 0.75 6.38 -15.60
C ILE A 176 0.57 4.86 -15.49
N GLN A 177 -0.57 4.43 -14.96
CA GLN A 177 -0.90 3.02 -14.79
C GLN A 177 -1.47 2.37 -16.07
N ILE A 178 -1.86 3.19 -17.05
CA ILE A 178 -2.40 2.75 -18.34
C ILE A 178 -1.23 2.54 -19.30
N PHE A 179 -1.34 1.56 -20.20
CA PHE A 179 -0.31 1.32 -21.20
C PHE A 179 -0.02 2.60 -22.00
N PRO A 180 1.24 3.08 -22.03
CA PRO A 180 1.57 4.35 -22.68
C PRO A 180 1.11 4.47 -24.13
N GLY A 181 1.21 3.38 -24.89
CA GLY A 181 0.83 3.33 -26.31
C GLY A 181 -0.67 3.45 -26.57
N SER A 182 -1.53 3.27 -25.56
CA SER A 182 -2.98 3.43 -25.71
C SER A 182 -3.48 4.83 -25.36
N LEU A 183 -2.60 5.75 -24.93
CA LEU A 183 -2.96 7.11 -24.53
C LEU A 183 -2.60 8.15 -25.60
N PRO A 184 -3.29 9.31 -25.63
CA PRO A 184 -2.78 10.48 -26.34
C PRO A 184 -1.38 10.86 -25.84
N GLY A 185 -0.44 11.12 -26.75
CA GLY A 185 0.96 11.35 -26.39
C GLY A 185 1.16 12.50 -25.39
N SER A 186 0.33 13.55 -25.44
CA SER A 186 0.37 14.65 -24.47
C SER A 186 0.01 14.22 -23.04
N LEU A 187 -0.98 13.34 -22.89
CA LEU A 187 -1.42 12.83 -21.59
C LEU A 187 -0.38 11.87 -20.98
N ALA A 188 0.23 11.02 -21.82
CA ALA A 188 1.26 10.10 -21.40
C ALA A 188 2.52 10.85 -20.88
N VAL A 189 2.95 11.89 -21.61
CA VAL A 189 4.08 12.75 -21.18
C VAL A 189 3.76 13.50 -19.88
N LEU A 190 2.56 14.06 -19.76
CA LEU A 190 2.15 14.80 -18.57
C LEU A 190 2.08 13.90 -17.32
N SER A 191 1.58 12.67 -17.48
CA SER A 191 1.48 11.72 -16.36
C SER A 191 2.84 11.19 -15.94
N SER A 192 3.74 10.95 -16.90
CA SER A 192 5.15 10.65 -16.63
C SER A 192 5.81 11.78 -15.82
N PHE A 193 5.64 13.03 -16.25
CA PHE A 193 6.17 14.20 -15.54
C PHE A 193 5.66 14.30 -14.09
N PHE A 194 4.35 14.20 -13.87
CA PHE A 194 3.78 14.26 -12.52
C PHE A 194 4.19 13.07 -11.65
N SER A 195 4.31 11.88 -12.23
CA SER A 195 4.82 10.69 -11.54
C SER A 195 6.27 10.87 -11.11
N MET A 196 7.12 11.46 -11.93
CA MET A 196 8.50 11.80 -11.55
C MET A 196 8.54 12.85 -10.44
N LEU A 197 7.66 13.86 -10.52
CA LEU A 197 7.58 14.94 -9.53
C LEU A 197 7.20 14.43 -8.12
N MET A 198 6.51 13.30 -8.04
CA MET A 198 6.19 12.59 -6.78
C MET A 198 7.44 12.26 -5.96
N SER A 199 8.60 12.08 -6.59
CA SER A 199 9.85 11.81 -5.88
C SER A 199 10.30 12.95 -4.96
N LEU A 200 9.89 14.20 -5.23
CA LEU A 200 10.27 15.36 -4.42
C LEU A 200 9.71 15.31 -2.99
N PRO A 201 8.37 15.21 -2.76
CA PRO A 201 7.84 15.10 -1.40
C PRO A 201 8.30 13.83 -0.68
N ILE A 202 8.51 12.72 -1.42
CA ILE A 202 9.06 11.49 -0.85
C ILE A 202 10.50 11.70 -0.37
N ALA A 203 11.35 12.35 -1.18
CA ALA A 203 12.72 12.68 -0.83
C ALA A 203 12.78 13.62 0.38
N MET A 204 11.86 14.59 0.47
CA MET A 204 11.75 15.46 1.66
C MET A 204 11.52 14.64 2.94
N ILE A 205 10.61 13.66 2.92
CA ILE A 205 10.34 12.78 4.06
C ILE A 205 11.57 11.92 4.37
N ALA A 206 12.25 11.39 3.35
CA ALA A 206 13.46 10.60 3.53
C ALA A 206 14.59 11.41 4.18
N VAL A 207 14.84 12.64 3.73
CA VAL A 207 15.82 13.55 4.34
C VAL A 207 15.44 13.87 5.78
N SER A 208 14.16 14.15 6.05
CA SER A 208 13.66 14.33 7.42
C SER A 208 13.97 13.12 8.31
N LEU A 209 13.77 11.90 7.83
CA LEU A 209 14.08 10.68 8.57
C LEU A 209 15.59 10.53 8.81
N ILE A 210 16.42 10.73 7.78
CA ILE A 210 17.89 10.66 7.90
C ILE A 210 18.39 11.65 8.96
N LEU A 211 17.92 12.88 8.94
CA LEU A 211 18.28 13.89 9.93
C LEU A 211 17.72 13.57 11.33
N THR A 212 16.58 12.87 11.40
CA THR A 212 16.02 12.31 12.64
C THR A 212 16.77 11.06 13.12
N PHE A 213 17.66 10.46 12.33
CA PHE A 213 18.58 9.40 12.77
C PHE A 213 19.99 9.93 13.08
N TYR A 214 20.42 11.01 12.44
CA TYR A 214 21.74 11.63 12.66
C TYR A 214 22.00 12.03 14.12
N ARG A 215 22.91 11.32 14.81
CA ARG A 215 23.22 11.50 16.25
C ARG A 215 22.05 11.24 17.21
N ALA A 216 21.06 10.41 16.83
CA ALA A 216 20.06 9.92 17.78
C ALA A 216 20.67 8.82 18.67
N ASP A 217 20.23 8.78 19.92
CA ASP A 217 20.36 7.59 20.77
C ASP A 217 19.18 6.64 20.48
N LEU A 218 19.40 5.67 19.59
CA LEU A 218 18.35 4.80 19.07
C LEU A 218 18.14 3.57 19.94
N LYS A 219 16.91 3.41 20.44
CA LYS A 219 16.46 2.16 21.04
C LYS A 219 16.01 1.17 19.95
N LEU A 220 16.73 0.05 19.82
CA LEU A 220 16.53 -0.98 18.80
C LEU A 220 15.59 -2.10 19.24
N ASP A 221 14.42 -1.72 19.77
CA ASP A 221 13.35 -2.66 20.11
C ASP A 221 12.58 -3.10 18.87
N SER A 222 11.76 -4.14 19.00
CA SER A 222 11.10 -4.80 17.86
C SER A 222 10.39 -3.88 16.86
N PRO A 223 9.61 -2.85 17.27
CA PRO A 223 8.96 -1.95 16.30
C PRO A 223 9.97 -1.27 15.36
N MET A 224 11.18 -0.94 15.84
CA MET A 224 12.21 -0.30 15.03
C MET A 224 12.79 -1.24 13.96
N TRP A 225 12.85 -2.56 14.22
CA TRP A 225 13.30 -3.54 13.22
C TRP A 225 12.34 -3.63 12.05
N PHE A 226 11.03 -3.62 12.32
CA PHE A 226 10.02 -3.54 11.27
C PHE A 226 10.06 -2.21 10.52
N VAL A 227 10.33 -1.09 11.20
CA VAL A 227 10.55 0.21 10.57
C VAL A 227 11.73 0.17 9.61
N PHE A 228 12.90 -0.36 10.02
CA PHE A 228 14.05 -0.44 9.12
C PHE A 228 13.80 -1.35 7.92
N GLY A 229 13.12 -2.49 8.13
CA GLY A 229 12.69 -3.35 7.04
C GLY A 229 11.78 -2.60 6.05
N SER A 230 10.78 -1.89 6.56
CA SER A 230 9.88 -1.07 5.75
C SER A 230 10.63 0.02 4.98
N LEU A 231 11.53 0.78 5.62
CA LEU A 231 12.32 1.83 4.97
C LEU A 231 13.21 1.27 3.84
N GLY A 232 13.85 0.12 4.05
CA GLY A 232 14.64 -0.55 3.01
C GLY A 232 13.80 -0.97 1.81
N LEU A 233 12.60 -1.50 2.05
CA LEU A 233 11.67 -1.88 0.98
C LEU A 233 11.10 -0.64 0.26
N ILE A 234 10.75 0.43 0.99
CA ILE A 234 10.32 1.72 0.41
C ILE A 234 11.39 2.26 -0.53
N PHE A 235 12.67 2.22 -0.12
CA PHE A 235 13.76 2.72 -0.94
C PHE A 235 13.82 2.05 -2.32
N VAL A 236 13.74 0.71 -2.35
CA VAL A 236 13.71 -0.06 -3.61
C VAL A 236 12.42 0.20 -4.39
N GLY A 237 11.28 0.30 -3.70
CA GLY A 237 9.99 0.65 -4.31
C GLY A 237 10.02 2.02 -5.01
N VAL A 238 10.58 3.04 -4.35
CA VAL A 238 10.70 4.40 -4.92
C VAL A 238 11.66 4.42 -6.11
N ALA A 239 12.81 3.72 -6.00
CA ALA A 239 13.77 3.64 -7.10
C ALA A 239 13.18 2.95 -8.34
N SER A 240 12.47 1.83 -8.15
CA SER A 240 11.79 1.12 -9.24
C SER A 240 10.59 1.90 -9.81
N GLY A 241 9.86 2.64 -8.97
CA GLY A 241 8.78 3.51 -9.43
C GLY A 241 9.27 4.67 -10.30
N LEU A 242 10.44 5.24 -9.98
CA LEU A 242 11.10 6.23 -10.83
C LEU A 242 11.48 5.64 -12.20
N ILE A 243 11.98 4.40 -12.25
CA ILE A 243 12.24 3.71 -13.51
C ILE A 243 10.96 3.57 -14.33
N LEU A 244 9.86 3.14 -13.71
CA LEU A 244 8.56 2.99 -14.35
C LEU A 244 7.89 4.32 -14.73
N SER A 245 8.32 5.43 -14.16
CA SER A 245 7.84 6.76 -14.56
C SER A 245 8.46 7.26 -15.87
N VAL A 246 9.56 6.65 -16.33
CA VAL A 246 10.21 7.00 -17.60
C VAL A 246 9.46 6.32 -18.75
N LEU A 247 8.85 7.12 -19.63
CA LEU A 247 7.92 6.63 -20.66
C LEU A 247 8.46 5.47 -21.52
N VAL A 248 9.71 5.55 -21.97
CA VAL A 248 10.35 4.51 -22.80
C VAL A 248 10.52 3.19 -22.03
N LEU A 249 10.87 3.28 -20.74
CA LEU A 249 11.02 2.10 -19.90
C LEU A 249 9.67 1.56 -19.47
N ALA A 250 8.70 2.44 -19.23
CA ALA A 250 7.32 2.08 -18.93
C ALA A 250 6.73 1.23 -20.06
N ASP A 251 6.93 1.63 -21.32
CA ASP A 251 6.46 0.88 -22.50
C ASP A 251 7.05 -0.53 -22.56
N GLN A 252 8.36 -0.68 -22.32
CA GLN A 252 9.06 -1.97 -22.36
C GLN A 252 8.73 -2.90 -21.19
N LEU A 253 8.52 -2.32 -20.00
CA LEU A 253 8.33 -3.07 -18.76
C LEU A 253 6.86 -3.28 -18.41
N HIS A 254 5.93 -2.65 -19.15
CA HIS A 254 4.50 -2.75 -18.91
C HIS A 254 4.02 -4.20 -18.92
N ASN A 255 3.14 -4.55 -17.98
CA ASN A 255 2.60 -5.92 -17.82
C ASN A 255 3.66 -7.04 -17.71
N THR A 256 4.89 -6.72 -17.30
CA THR A 256 5.92 -7.71 -16.96
C THR A 256 6.00 -7.94 -15.46
N TYR A 257 6.74 -8.98 -15.06
CA TYR A 257 7.10 -9.20 -13.66
C TYR A 257 7.85 -8.03 -13.00
N PHE A 258 8.36 -7.06 -13.77
CA PHE A 258 9.02 -5.87 -13.22
C PHE A 258 8.01 -4.97 -12.48
N VAL A 259 6.82 -4.78 -13.07
CA VAL A 259 5.73 -4.03 -12.44
C VAL A 259 5.22 -4.77 -11.21
N ALA A 260 5.04 -6.10 -11.31
CA ALA A 260 4.66 -6.93 -10.17
C ALA A 260 5.67 -6.82 -9.02
N ALA A 261 6.98 -6.87 -9.31
CA ALA A 261 8.03 -6.69 -8.31
C ALA A 261 7.93 -5.32 -7.62
N HIS A 262 7.80 -4.24 -8.41
CA HIS A 262 7.63 -2.88 -7.88
C HIS A 262 6.43 -2.78 -6.91
N VAL A 263 5.26 -3.27 -7.32
CA VAL A 263 4.05 -3.24 -6.49
C VAL A 263 4.25 -4.08 -5.22
N ASN A 264 4.84 -5.28 -5.32
CA ASN A 264 5.09 -6.14 -4.18
C ASN A 264 6.06 -5.51 -3.17
N TYR A 265 7.08 -4.77 -3.63
CA TYR A 265 7.95 -3.99 -2.74
C TYR A 265 7.15 -2.94 -1.97
N ALA A 266 6.33 -2.15 -2.66
CA ALA A 266 5.51 -1.10 -2.04
C ALA A 266 4.52 -1.69 -1.02
N VAL A 267 3.78 -2.74 -1.40
CA VAL A 267 2.80 -3.41 -0.54
C VAL A 267 3.47 -4.06 0.67
N THR A 268 4.60 -4.75 0.47
CA THR A 268 5.33 -5.38 1.58
C THR A 268 5.91 -4.35 2.53
N ALA A 269 6.33 -3.19 2.02
CA ALA A 269 6.77 -2.10 2.86
C ALA A 269 5.64 -1.55 3.74
N VAL A 270 4.44 -1.37 3.16
CA VAL A 270 3.23 -0.99 3.90
C VAL A 270 2.88 -2.04 4.95
N LEU A 271 2.97 -3.33 4.60
CA LEU A 271 2.78 -4.44 5.55
C LEU A 271 3.78 -4.36 6.70
N MET A 272 5.07 -4.18 6.42
CA MET A 272 6.10 -4.05 7.46
C MET A 272 5.87 -2.84 8.36
N ALA A 273 5.45 -1.70 7.82
CA ALA A 273 5.08 -0.53 8.62
C ALA A 273 3.84 -0.80 9.48
N GLY A 274 2.82 -1.48 8.93
CA GLY A 274 1.63 -1.90 9.66
C GLY A 274 1.98 -2.86 10.80
N LEU A 275 2.88 -3.82 10.56
CA LEU A 275 3.41 -4.69 11.60
C LEU A 275 4.23 -3.91 12.63
N ALA A 276 5.02 -2.90 12.22
CA ALA A 276 5.70 -2.02 13.18
C ALA A 276 4.70 -1.33 14.11
N GLY A 277 3.61 -0.79 13.55
CA GLY A 277 2.51 -0.19 14.30
C GLY A 277 1.83 -1.19 15.23
N LEU A 278 1.56 -2.41 14.73
CA LEU A 278 1.00 -3.49 15.53
C LEU A 278 1.88 -3.75 16.76
N HIS A 279 3.20 -3.93 16.59
CA HIS A 279 4.14 -4.14 17.69
C HIS A 279 4.25 -2.93 18.62
N PHE A 280 4.16 -1.72 18.07
CA PHE A 280 4.23 -0.50 18.85
C PHE A 280 3.01 -0.34 19.76
N TRP A 281 1.80 -0.50 19.23
CA TRP A 281 0.55 -0.34 19.99
C TRP A 281 0.03 -1.64 20.62
N TRP A 282 0.65 -2.79 20.39
CA TRP A 282 0.23 -4.07 20.97
C TRP A 282 0.07 -4.03 22.49
N PRO A 283 1.03 -3.47 23.27
CA PRO A 283 0.87 -3.41 24.72
C PRO A 283 -0.28 -2.49 25.14
N LYS A 284 -0.62 -1.50 24.31
CA LYS A 284 -1.72 -0.56 24.57
C LYS A 284 -3.09 -1.18 24.28
N VAL A 285 -3.20 -1.97 23.22
CA VAL A 285 -4.47 -2.60 22.81
C VAL A 285 -4.77 -3.84 23.67
N THR A 286 -3.75 -4.63 23.99
CA THR A 286 -3.94 -5.94 24.65
C THR A 286 -3.59 -5.92 26.14
N GLY A 287 -2.78 -4.97 26.60
CA GLY A 287 -2.22 -4.97 27.95
C GLY A 287 -1.09 -5.99 28.16
N TYR A 288 -0.65 -6.70 27.12
CA TYR A 288 0.38 -7.74 27.21
C TYR A 288 1.67 -7.38 26.46
N THR A 289 2.78 -7.92 26.94
CA THR A 289 4.08 -7.87 26.24
C THR A 289 4.21 -9.03 25.24
N TYR A 290 5.18 -8.98 24.33
CA TYR A 290 5.51 -10.07 23.39
C TYR A 290 7.01 -10.40 23.45
N PRO A 291 7.44 -11.58 22.97
CA PRO A 291 8.85 -11.97 23.02
C PRO A 291 9.68 -11.19 21.98
N GLU A 292 10.46 -10.22 22.46
CA GLU A 292 11.30 -9.32 21.65
C GLU A 292 12.23 -10.05 20.67
N GLY A 293 12.86 -11.16 21.08
CA GLY A 293 13.76 -11.91 20.21
C GLY A 293 13.07 -12.50 18.98
N LEU A 294 11.85 -13.05 19.17
CA LEU A 294 11.08 -13.64 18.07
C LEU A 294 10.53 -12.56 17.13
N ALA A 295 10.12 -11.41 17.67
CA ALA A 295 9.63 -10.30 16.86
C ALA A 295 10.75 -9.70 15.98
N LYS A 296 11.96 -9.54 16.51
CA LYS A 296 13.14 -9.12 15.72
C LYS A 296 13.50 -10.15 14.65
N LEU A 297 13.49 -11.43 15.00
CA LEU A 297 13.72 -12.52 14.03
C LEU A 297 12.67 -12.48 12.91
N ALA A 298 11.39 -12.33 13.24
CA ALA A 298 10.31 -12.27 12.25
C ALA A 298 10.48 -11.08 11.29
N ALA A 299 10.86 -9.90 11.80
CA ALA A 299 11.17 -8.75 10.96
C ALA A 299 12.30 -9.05 9.95
N CYS A 300 13.38 -9.68 10.40
CA CYS A 300 14.50 -10.09 9.53
C CYS A 300 14.07 -11.13 8.49
N VAL A 301 13.33 -12.16 8.90
CA VAL A 301 12.83 -13.22 8.02
C VAL A 301 11.95 -12.63 6.93
N LEU A 302 11.02 -11.74 7.28
CA LEU A 302 10.16 -11.05 6.32
C LEU A 302 10.97 -10.19 5.34
N PHE A 303 11.91 -9.40 5.83
CA PHE A 303 12.74 -8.53 5.00
C PHE A 303 13.61 -9.32 4.01
N VAL A 304 14.26 -10.39 4.47
CA VAL A 304 15.09 -11.26 3.62
C VAL A 304 14.22 -12.01 2.63
N GLY A 305 13.09 -12.57 3.07
CA GLY A 305 12.13 -13.25 2.20
C GLY A 305 11.62 -12.33 1.08
N ALA A 306 11.27 -11.09 1.40
CA ALA A 306 10.80 -10.10 0.43
C ALA A 306 11.86 -9.78 -0.62
N ASN A 307 13.11 -9.55 -0.22
CA ASN A 307 14.18 -9.27 -1.17
C ASN A 307 14.50 -10.49 -2.04
N LEU A 308 14.55 -11.70 -1.47
CA LEU A 308 14.77 -12.92 -2.25
C LEU A 308 13.62 -13.16 -3.24
N ALA A 309 12.38 -12.88 -2.83
CA ALA A 309 11.20 -13.04 -3.67
C ALA A 309 11.21 -12.07 -4.85
N PHE A 310 11.39 -10.77 -4.57
CA PHE A 310 11.05 -9.70 -5.50
C PHE A 310 12.24 -9.11 -6.26
N LEU A 311 13.48 -9.15 -5.73
CA LEU A 311 14.66 -8.76 -6.53
C LEU A 311 14.79 -9.61 -7.78
N VAL A 312 14.54 -10.91 -7.62
CA VAL A 312 14.55 -11.87 -8.72
C VAL A 312 13.45 -11.55 -9.73
N GLN A 313 12.30 -11.07 -9.27
CA GLN A 313 11.19 -10.69 -10.14
C GLN A 313 11.53 -9.47 -11.03
N PHE A 314 12.31 -8.51 -10.54
CA PHE A 314 12.81 -7.43 -11.40
C PHE A 314 13.65 -7.96 -12.57
N VAL A 315 14.51 -8.95 -12.31
CA VAL A 315 15.37 -9.54 -13.36
C VAL A 315 14.52 -10.26 -14.40
N ILE A 316 13.63 -11.17 -14.00
CA ILE A 316 12.80 -11.92 -14.96
C ILE A 316 11.78 -11.02 -15.68
N GLY A 317 11.32 -9.95 -15.03
CA GLY A 317 10.48 -8.92 -15.65
C GLY A 317 11.23 -8.15 -16.74
N TYR A 318 12.48 -7.76 -16.47
CA TYR A 318 13.35 -7.16 -17.46
C TYR A 318 13.66 -8.11 -18.64
N LEU A 319 13.73 -9.42 -18.38
CA LEU A 319 13.84 -10.45 -19.42
C LEU A 319 12.54 -10.69 -20.20
N GLY A 320 11.48 -9.92 -19.91
CA GLY A 320 10.22 -9.91 -20.66
C GLY A 320 9.21 -10.97 -20.23
N LEU A 321 9.36 -11.59 -19.06
CA LEU A 321 8.33 -12.51 -18.57
C LEU A 321 7.05 -11.72 -18.23
N PRO A 322 5.91 -12.00 -18.89
CA PRO A 322 4.67 -11.29 -18.61
C PRO A 322 4.12 -11.62 -17.22
N GLN A 323 3.52 -10.64 -16.56
CA GLN A 323 2.77 -10.86 -15.34
C GLN A 323 1.57 -11.78 -15.63
N GLY A 324 1.27 -12.72 -14.74
CA GLY A 324 0.18 -13.67 -14.92
C GLY A 324 0.50 -14.85 -15.86
N ALA A 325 1.74 -14.96 -16.34
CA ALA A 325 2.18 -16.11 -17.13
C ALA A 325 1.99 -17.43 -16.37
N GLN A 326 1.21 -18.35 -16.93
CA GLN A 326 0.95 -19.69 -16.40
C GLN A 326 2.12 -20.66 -16.60
N SER A 327 2.97 -20.38 -17.59
CA SER A 327 4.16 -21.15 -17.91
C SER A 327 5.31 -20.21 -18.24
N TYR A 328 6.54 -20.65 -17.97
CA TYR A 328 7.75 -19.91 -18.25
C TYR A 328 8.80 -20.81 -18.90
N PRO A 329 9.71 -20.24 -19.71
CA PRO A 329 10.73 -21.02 -20.39
C PRO A 329 11.75 -21.61 -19.39
N PRO A 330 12.37 -22.77 -19.72
CA PRO A 330 13.24 -23.49 -18.78
C PRO A 330 14.44 -22.68 -18.26
N ASN A 331 14.94 -21.71 -19.04
CA ASN A 331 16.04 -20.83 -18.64
C ASN A 331 15.67 -19.88 -17.48
N LEU A 332 14.38 -19.64 -17.23
CA LEU A 332 13.91 -18.81 -16.11
C LEU A 332 13.55 -19.63 -14.85
N MET A 333 13.65 -20.96 -14.91
CA MET A 333 13.22 -21.85 -13.82
C MET A 333 13.96 -21.57 -12.50
N GLY A 334 15.28 -21.38 -12.54
CA GLY A 334 16.06 -21.09 -11.33
C GLY A 334 15.63 -19.80 -10.62
N TRP A 335 15.30 -18.77 -11.40
CA TRP A 335 14.78 -17.50 -10.87
C TRP A 335 13.39 -17.67 -10.24
N GLN A 336 12.50 -18.43 -10.88
CA GLN A 336 11.17 -18.68 -10.34
C GLN A 336 11.20 -19.50 -9.05
N ILE A 337 12.11 -20.49 -8.96
CA ILE A 337 12.33 -21.25 -7.72
C ILE A 337 12.83 -20.33 -6.60
N ALA A 338 13.80 -19.45 -6.90
CA ALA A 338 14.29 -18.48 -5.92
C ALA A 338 13.19 -17.52 -5.45
N SER A 339 12.35 -17.04 -6.38
CA SER A 339 11.22 -16.17 -6.05
C SER A 339 10.21 -16.88 -5.13
N THR A 340 9.89 -18.14 -5.44
CA THR A 340 8.99 -19.00 -4.65
C THR A 340 9.54 -19.27 -3.25
N LEU A 341 10.86 -19.53 -3.15
CA LEU A 341 11.53 -19.70 -1.88
C LEU A 341 11.44 -18.43 -1.02
N GLY A 342 11.67 -17.26 -1.61
CA GLY A 342 11.50 -15.97 -0.95
C GLY A 342 10.07 -15.78 -0.42
N GLY A 343 9.06 -16.07 -1.25
CA GLY A 343 7.65 -16.01 -0.84
C GLY A 343 7.31 -16.97 0.31
N THR A 344 7.90 -18.17 0.29
CA THR A 344 7.73 -19.16 1.37
C THR A 344 8.38 -18.67 2.68
N ILE A 345 9.55 -18.04 2.60
CA ILE A 345 10.22 -17.42 3.75
C ILE A 345 9.37 -16.29 4.32
N MET A 346 8.76 -15.46 3.48
CA MET A 346 7.84 -14.42 3.93
C MET A 346 6.64 -15.03 4.66
N LEU A 347 6.04 -16.09 4.11
CA LEU A 347 4.92 -16.79 4.75
C LEU A 347 5.29 -17.29 6.15
N MET A 348 6.46 -17.93 6.29
CA MET A 348 6.98 -18.37 7.59
C MET A 348 7.17 -17.20 8.55
N GLY A 349 7.70 -16.06 8.07
CA GLY A 349 7.84 -14.83 8.85
C GLY A 349 6.51 -14.29 9.34
N THR A 350 5.48 -14.21 8.47
CA THR A 350 4.14 -13.75 8.84
C THR A 350 3.47 -14.72 9.82
N MET A 351 3.60 -16.02 9.61
CA MET A 351 3.11 -17.04 10.54
C MET A 351 3.77 -16.94 11.91
N LEU A 352 5.09 -16.68 11.95
CA LEU A 352 5.82 -16.45 13.19
C LEU A 352 5.25 -15.24 13.95
N VAL A 353 4.96 -14.13 13.26
CA VAL A 353 4.29 -12.95 13.85
C VAL A 353 2.95 -13.33 14.48
N GLY A 354 2.10 -14.02 13.73
CA GLY A 354 0.82 -14.48 14.26
C GLY A 354 0.98 -15.38 15.49
N ALA A 355 1.90 -16.34 15.44
CA ALA A 355 2.12 -17.31 16.51
C ALA A 355 2.56 -16.65 17.83
N TYR A 356 3.58 -15.78 17.82
CA TYR A 356 4.03 -15.18 19.07
C TYR A 356 3.11 -14.09 19.60
N LEU A 357 2.34 -13.40 18.74
CA LEU A 357 1.31 -12.46 19.18
C LEU A 357 0.13 -13.19 19.80
N LEU A 358 -0.32 -14.32 19.23
CA LEU A 358 -1.32 -15.17 19.88
C LEU A 358 -0.81 -15.69 21.23
N TRP A 359 0.43 -16.17 21.27
CA TRP A 359 1.07 -16.59 22.53
C TRP A 359 1.13 -15.46 23.56
N SER A 360 1.37 -14.22 23.12
CA SER A 360 1.40 -13.02 23.98
C SER A 360 0.08 -12.81 24.73
N VAL A 361 -1.07 -12.92 24.06
CA VAL A 361 -2.38 -12.72 24.71
C VAL A 361 -2.75 -13.87 25.65
N VAL A 362 -2.35 -15.10 25.31
CA VAL A 362 -2.78 -16.29 26.07
C VAL A 362 -1.91 -16.53 27.30
N PHE A 363 -0.60 -16.27 27.22
CA PHE A 363 0.36 -16.75 28.22
C PHE A 363 1.26 -15.68 28.84
N ASN A 364 1.28 -14.46 28.31
CA ASN A 364 2.32 -13.50 28.70
C ASN A 364 1.88 -12.52 29.79
N ARG A 365 2.88 -11.81 30.35
CA ARG A 365 2.72 -10.89 31.48
C ARG A 365 2.10 -9.57 31.05
N GLN A 366 1.32 -9.01 31.96
CA GLN A 366 0.80 -7.65 31.84
C GLN A 366 1.95 -6.66 31.70
N THR A 367 1.76 -5.67 30.82
CA THR A 367 2.71 -4.60 30.56
C THR A 367 2.41 -3.36 31.40
N ALA A 368 3.41 -2.50 31.59
CA ALA A 368 3.14 -1.13 32.02
C ALA A 368 2.33 -0.38 30.96
N ALA A 369 1.53 0.61 31.37
CA ALA A 369 0.69 1.41 30.47
C ALA A 369 1.48 2.18 29.38
N ASN A 370 2.76 2.49 29.65
CA ASN A 370 3.66 3.13 28.71
C ASN A 370 5.03 2.43 28.71
N PRO A 371 5.15 1.26 28.05
CA PRO A 371 6.40 0.48 28.06
C PRO A 371 7.52 1.18 27.28
N TRP A 372 7.16 2.07 26.35
CA TRP A 372 8.10 2.78 25.50
C TRP A 372 8.55 4.12 26.08
N HIS A 373 8.01 4.56 27.22
CA HIS A 373 8.16 5.92 27.73
C HIS A 373 7.89 6.98 26.64
N ALA A 374 6.88 6.76 25.80
CA ALA A 374 6.50 7.63 24.70
C ALA A 374 5.75 8.87 25.23
N THR A 375 5.85 9.98 24.50
CA THR A 375 5.27 11.29 24.90
C THR A 375 3.85 11.52 24.38
N GLY A 376 3.39 10.71 23.42
CA GLY A 376 2.07 10.84 22.79
C GLY A 376 0.91 10.66 23.78
N LEU A 377 -0.21 11.36 23.54
CA LEU A 377 -1.39 11.36 24.43
C LEU A 377 -1.97 9.95 24.66
N VAL A 378 -1.88 9.07 23.67
CA VAL A 378 -2.29 7.65 23.77
C VAL A 378 -1.61 6.94 24.94
N TRP A 379 -0.38 7.34 25.29
CA TRP A 379 0.42 6.70 26.33
C TRP A 379 0.21 7.30 27.73
N LYS A 380 -0.66 8.31 27.86
CA LYS A 380 -1.05 8.90 29.16
C LYS A 380 -2.23 8.18 29.82
N SER A 381 -3.07 7.49 29.04
CA SER A 381 -4.16 6.67 29.58
C SER A 381 -3.65 5.27 29.94
N ARG A 382 -4.37 4.60 30.86
CA ARG A 382 -4.12 3.19 31.18
C ARG A 382 -4.33 2.29 29.97
#